data_AF-A0A7K5BJ75-F1
#
_entry.id   AF-A0A7K5BJ75-F1
#
_cell.length_a   1.000
_cell.length_b   1.000
_cell.length_c   1.000
_cell.angle_alpha   90.00
_cell.angle_beta   90.00
_cell.angle_gamma   90.00
#
_symmetry.space_group_name_H-M   'P 1'
#
loop_
_entity.id
_entity.type
_entity.pdbx_description
1 polymer ?
#
loop_
_entity_poly.entity_id
_entity_poly.type
_entity_poly.pdbx_seq_one_letter_code
_entity_poly.pdbx_strand_id
1 'polypeptide(L)'
;TLRWVGPGGEELEQLQLDPEAFCAWSTPGTATGGLVYGHYGRPQDLAQLRARGVSARGQLMLLRLGRGTPNQQVRPPNIGGVGGGWETLKILGRGTPNQQVQEGAGDPFSRGFPSFTGRSPPGTPPGVPPIPAHPISANTAAKLLRYGGGGTPK
;
A
#
# COMPACT_ATOMS: atom_id res chain seq x y z
N THR A 1 -1.71 13.42 -3.63
CA THR A 1 -1.06 14.16 -2.52
C THR A 1 -1.34 13.43 -1.22
N LEU A 2 -0.44 13.48 -0.24
CA LEU A 2 -0.64 12.85 1.07
C LEU A 2 -0.71 13.94 2.13
N ARG A 3 -1.71 13.89 3.00
CA ARG A 3 -1.98 14.91 4.02
C ARG A 3 -1.99 14.24 5.39
N TRP A 4 -1.20 14.76 6.31
CA TRP A 4 -1.27 14.39 7.72
C TRP A 4 -2.33 15.26 8.38
N VAL A 5 -3.36 14.62 8.93
CA VAL A 5 -4.53 15.29 9.52
C VAL A 5 -4.54 15.02 11.01
N GLY A 6 -4.77 16.07 11.80
CA GLY A 6 -4.91 15.96 13.24
C GLY A 6 -6.28 15.42 13.67
N PRO A 7 -6.47 15.16 14.96
CA PRO A 7 -7.70 14.57 15.50
C PRO A 7 -8.96 15.44 15.30
N GLY A 8 -8.81 16.74 15.08
CA GLY A 8 -9.91 17.67 14.78
C GLY A 8 -10.16 17.87 13.27
N GLY A 9 -9.46 17.13 12.40
CA GLY A 9 -9.54 17.30 10.95
C GLY A 9 -8.69 18.46 10.40
N GLU A 10 -7.89 19.09 11.24
CA GLU A 10 -6.92 20.10 10.83
C GLU A 10 -5.79 19.48 10.02
N GLU A 11 -5.46 20.08 8.87
CA GLU A 11 -4.31 19.65 8.07
C GLU A 11 -3.02 20.12 8.76
N LEU A 12 -2.29 19.18 9.35
CA LEU A 12 -1.08 19.45 10.10
C LEU A 12 0.14 19.57 9.17
N GLU A 13 0.25 18.69 8.18
CA GLU A 13 1.32 18.79 7.18
C GLU A 13 0.89 18.17 5.85
N GLN A 14 1.24 18.83 4.75
CA GLN A 14 1.15 18.25 3.42
C GLN A 14 2.49 17.62 3.03
N LEU A 15 2.49 16.30 2.85
CA LEU A 15 3.67 15.56 2.40
C LEU A 15 3.68 15.49 0.87
N GLN A 16 4.75 16.02 0.28
CA GLN A 16 4.96 15.93 -1.16
C GLN A 16 5.18 14.47 -1.56
N LEU A 17 4.37 14.03 -2.52
CA LEU A 17 4.54 12.79 -3.24
C LEU A 17 5.21 13.12 -4.56
N ASP A 18 6.08 12.22 -5.01
CA ASP A 18 6.67 12.33 -6.33
C ASP A 18 5.58 12.09 -7.38
N PRO A 19 5.29 13.05 -8.28
CA PRO A 19 4.23 12.91 -9.27
C PRO A 19 4.52 11.82 -10.31
N GLU A 20 5.78 11.45 -10.50
CA GLU A 20 6.18 10.39 -11.43
C GLU A 20 6.13 9.00 -10.80
N ALA A 21 6.03 8.93 -9.48
CA ALA A 21 6.05 7.67 -8.74
C ALA A 21 4.65 7.04 -8.66
N PHE A 22 4.51 5.80 -9.12
CA PHE A 22 3.23 5.09 -9.07
C PHE A 22 3.37 3.57 -8.90
N CYS A 23 2.30 2.95 -8.41
CA CYS A 23 2.14 1.50 -8.40
C CYS A 23 1.32 1.06 -9.62
N ALA A 24 1.96 0.46 -10.62
CA ALA A 24 1.29 -0.09 -11.79
C ALA A 24 0.35 -1.22 -11.38
N TRP A 25 -0.91 -1.14 -11.81
CA TRP A 25 -2.01 -2.01 -11.39
C TRP A 25 -2.44 -1.83 -9.92
N SER A 26 -2.17 -0.68 -9.30
CA SER A 26 -2.87 -0.34 -8.06
C SER A 26 -4.34 -0.02 -8.33
N THR A 27 -5.23 -0.41 -7.42
CA THR A 27 -6.61 0.09 -7.43
C THR A 27 -6.59 1.60 -7.16
N PRO A 28 -7.29 2.43 -7.96
CA PRO A 28 -7.44 3.85 -7.67
C PRO A 28 -8.33 4.04 -6.45
N GLY A 29 -8.00 4.98 -5.58
CA GLY A 29 -8.81 5.27 -4.41
C GLY A 29 -8.14 6.26 -3.48
N THR A 30 -8.90 6.72 -2.49
CA THR A 30 -8.41 7.52 -1.38
C THR A 30 -8.73 6.77 -0.11
N ALA A 31 -7.77 6.75 0.82
CA ALA A 31 -7.94 6.11 2.11
C ALA A 31 -7.43 7.06 3.19
N THR A 32 -8.16 7.10 4.29
CA THR A 32 -7.83 7.90 5.48
C THR A 32 -7.89 6.99 6.68
N GLY A 33 -6.90 7.09 7.56
CA GLY A 33 -6.80 6.28 8.76
C GLY A 33 -5.53 6.62 9.52
N GLY A 34 -5.39 6.09 10.73
CA GLY A 34 -4.13 6.20 11.46
C GLY A 34 -3.02 5.40 10.78
N LEU A 35 -1.78 5.71 11.10
CA LEU A 35 -0.61 5.13 10.45
C LEU A 35 -0.01 4.00 11.29
N VAL A 36 0.14 2.82 10.70
CA VAL A 36 0.79 1.66 11.31
C VAL A 36 2.04 1.28 10.53
N TYR A 37 3.15 1.10 11.24
CA TYR A 37 4.38 0.59 10.62
C TYR A 37 4.36 -0.94 10.52
N GLY A 38 4.31 -1.46 9.29
CA GLY A 38 4.21 -2.90 8.99
C GLY A 38 5.53 -3.58 8.61
N HIS A 39 6.67 -2.91 8.80
CA HIS A 39 7.99 -3.41 8.42
C HIS A 39 8.06 -3.85 6.94
N TYR A 40 8.26 -5.13 6.59
CA TYR A 40 8.27 -5.60 5.20
C TYR A 40 6.90 -6.12 4.73
N GLY A 41 5.86 -6.05 5.57
CA GLY A 41 4.51 -6.53 5.22
C GLY A 41 4.42 -8.05 5.12
N ARG A 42 5.38 -8.80 5.67
CA ARG A 42 5.37 -10.26 5.63
C ARG A 42 4.32 -10.81 6.60
N PRO A 43 3.85 -12.05 6.40
CA PRO A 43 2.93 -12.70 7.34
C PRO A 43 3.44 -12.69 8.79
N GLN A 44 4.75 -12.83 8.99
CA GLN A 44 5.38 -12.76 10.32
C GLN A 44 5.32 -11.35 10.91
N ASP A 45 5.55 -10.31 10.10
CA ASP A 45 5.49 -8.91 10.56
C ASP A 45 4.06 -8.54 10.98
N LEU A 46 3.06 -8.98 10.20
CA LEU A 46 1.64 -8.84 10.50
C LEU A 46 1.20 -9.64 11.74
N ALA A 47 1.77 -10.82 11.96
CA ALA A 47 1.53 -11.61 13.17
C ALA A 47 2.10 -10.93 14.42
N GLN A 48 3.29 -10.34 14.32
CA GLN A 48 3.90 -9.57 15.42
C GLN A 48 3.09 -8.32 15.77
N LEU A 49 2.57 -7.59 14.78
CA LEU A 49 1.68 -6.45 15.02
C LEU A 49 0.42 -6.87 15.80
N ARG A 50 -0.21 -7.97 15.37
CA ARG A 50 -1.38 -8.54 16.07
C ARG A 50 -1.06 -8.98 17.49
N ALA A 51 0.09 -9.63 17.71
CA ALA A 51 0.54 -10.05 19.04
C ALA A 51 0.78 -8.86 19.99
N ARG A 52 1.10 -7.68 19.44
CA ARG A 52 1.24 -6.42 20.19
C ARG A 52 -0.08 -5.67 20.39
N GLY A 53 -1.21 -6.22 19.93
CA GLY A 53 -2.52 -5.59 20.02
C GLY A 53 -2.76 -4.46 19.00
N VAL A 54 -1.89 -4.30 18.00
CA VAL A 54 -2.04 -3.27 16.96
C VAL A 54 -2.93 -3.81 15.84
N SER A 55 -4.12 -3.22 15.67
CA SER A 55 -5.03 -3.54 14.57
C SER A 55 -4.63 -2.76 13.30
N ALA A 56 -4.51 -3.46 12.18
CA ALA A 56 -4.30 -2.84 10.87
C ALA A 56 -5.61 -2.42 10.18
N ARG A 57 -6.77 -2.78 10.73
CA ARG A 57 -8.06 -2.62 10.07
C ARG A 57 -8.46 -1.14 10.01
N GLY A 58 -8.73 -0.62 8.82
CA GLY A 58 -9.07 0.79 8.60
C GLY A 58 -7.91 1.76 8.87
N GLN A 59 -6.69 1.24 9.01
CA GLN A 59 -5.47 2.02 9.19
C GLN A 59 -4.67 2.03 7.88
N LEU A 60 -3.86 3.05 7.69
CA LEU A 60 -2.84 3.13 6.65
C LEU A 60 -1.60 2.37 7.09
N MET A 61 -1.03 1.54 6.20
CA MET A 61 0.14 0.75 6.55
C MET A 61 1.37 1.24 5.79
N LEU A 62 2.40 1.64 6.54
CA LEU A 62 3.71 1.98 6.00
C LEU A 62 4.60 0.74 5.95
N LEU A 63 4.97 0.35 4.74
CA LEU A 63 5.82 -0.81 4.46
C LEU A 63 7.16 -0.36 3.90
N ARG A 64 8.19 -1.17 4.09
CA ARG A 64 9.53 -0.98 3.53
C ARG A 64 9.72 -1.95 2.37
N LEU A 65 10.20 -1.44 1.23
CA LEU A 65 10.61 -2.31 0.12
C LEU A 65 12.01 -2.90 0.37
N GLY A 66 12.28 -4.04 -0.27
CA GLY A 66 13.59 -4.71 -0.22
C GLY A 66 13.57 -6.13 0.36
N ARG A 67 12.43 -6.62 0.85
CA ARG A 67 12.21 -8.06 1.09
C ARG A 67 10.82 -8.46 0.61
N GLY A 68 10.75 -9.54 -0.16
CA GLY A 68 9.55 -9.95 -0.88
C GLY A 68 9.30 -9.10 -2.13
N THR A 69 8.28 -9.45 -2.91
CA THR A 69 7.86 -8.68 -4.08
C THR A 69 6.83 -7.62 -3.71
N PRO A 70 6.75 -6.48 -4.43
CA PRO A 70 5.74 -5.45 -4.16
C PRO A 70 4.31 -6.01 -4.14
N ASN A 71 3.99 -6.92 -5.07
CA ASN A 71 2.71 -7.65 -5.07
C ASN A 71 2.43 -8.38 -3.75
N GLN A 72 3.40 -9.13 -3.21
CA GLN A 72 3.21 -9.82 -1.92
C GLN A 72 2.96 -8.85 -0.77
N GLN A 73 3.60 -7.68 -0.81
CA GLN A 73 3.43 -6.65 0.21
C GLN A 73 2.06 -6.01 0.13
N VAL A 74 1.53 -5.75 -1.08
CA VAL A 74 0.20 -5.15 -1.23
C VAL A 74 -0.93 -6.15 -1.05
N ARG A 75 -0.69 -7.44 -1.30
CA ARG A 75 -1.71 -8.47 -1.15
C ARG A 75 -2.30 -8.46 0.27
N PRO A 76 -3.64 -8.44 0.42
CA PRO A 76 -4.25 -8.61 1.72
C PRO A 76 -3.84 -9.98 2.29
N PRO A 77 -3.57 -10.10 3.61
CA PRO A 77 -3.30 -11.39 4.20
C PRO A 77 -4.53 -12.29 4.00
N ASN A 78 -4.36 -13.44 3.34
CA ASN A 78 -5.38 -14.49 3.28
C ASN A 78 -5.57 -15.05 4.69
N ILE A 79 -6.48 -14.45 5.45
CA ILE A 79 -7.06 -15.07 6.63
C ILE A 79 -8.23 -15.89 6.09
N GLY A 80 -8.11 -17.22 6.14
CA GLY A 80 -9.00 -18.15 5.43
C GLY A 80 -10.47 -17.73 5.37
N GLY A 81 -11.00 -17.65 4.14
CA GLY A 81 -12.44 -17.75 3.86
C GLY A 81 -13.34 -16.57 4.24
N VAL A 82 -12.87 -15.52 4.92
CA VAL A 82 -13.75 -14.42 5.34
C VAL A 82 -13.40 -13.13 4.61
N GLY A 83 -14.32 -12.70 3.73
CA GLY A 83 -14.35 -11.41 3.05
C GLY A 83 -14.52 -10.24 4.03
N GLY A 84 -13.58 -10.07 4.95
CA GLY A 84 -13.49 -8.89 5.81
C GLY A 84 -12.64 -7.84 5.11
N GLY A 85 -13.27 -6.77 4.62
CA GLY A 85 -12.61 -5.64 3.98
C GLY A 85 -11.46 -5.08 4.82
N TRP A 86 -10.25 -5.21 4.30
CA TRP A 86 -9.09 -4.45 4.76
C TRP A 86 -8.87 -3.35 3.72
N GLU A 87 -9.52 -2.21 3.91
CA GLU A 87 -9.33 -1.00 3.10
C GLU A 87 -8.06 -0.25 3.51
N THR A 88 -6.98 -0.99 3.73
CA THR A 88 -5.70 -0.42 4.18
C THR A 88 -4.92 -0.01 2.95
N LEU A 89 -4.88 1.30 2.66
CA LEU A 89 -3.89 1.84 1.72
C LEU A 89 -2.49 1.50 2.24
N LYS A 90 -1.69 0.88 1.36
CA LYS A 90 -0.32 0.50 1.65
C LYS A 90 0.65 1.50 1.03
N ILE A 91 1.39 2.15 1.90
CA ILE A 91 2.41 3.12 1.54
C ILE A 91 3.74 2.37 1.46
N LEU A 92 4.31 2.27 0.26
CA LEU A 92 5.55 1.52 0.02
C LEU A 92 6.75 2.47 0.11
N GLY A 93 7.44 2.46 1.24
CA GLY A 93 8.63 3.27 1.49
C GLY A 93 9.91 2.65 0.94
N ARG A 94 10.70 3.49 0.26
CA ARG A 94 12.10 3.26 -0.17
C ARG A 94 12.27 2.20 -1.27
N GLY A 95 12.20 2.60 -2.53
CA GLY A 95 12.53 1.79 -3.70
C GLY A 95 12.56 2.66 -4.96
N THR A 96 12.55 2.04 -6.14
CA THR A 96 12.33 2.77 -7.40
C THR A 96 10.98 3.48 -7.36
N PRO A 97 10.83 4.65 -8.00
CA PRO A 97 9.57 5.41 -7.99
C PRO A 97 8.40 4.59 -8.55
N ASN A 98 8.68 3.65 -9.45
CA ASN A 98 7.67 2.81 -10.08
C ASN A 98 7.74 1.37 -9.57
N GLN A 99 6.58 0.84 -9.19
CA GLN A 99 6.43 -0.52 -8.65
C GLN A 99 5.34 -1.27 -9.42
N GLN A 100 5.65 -2.50 -9.86
CA GLN A 100 4.65 -3.40 -10.42
C GLN A 100 4.04 -4.23 -9.29
N VAL A 101 2.73 -4.05 -9.07
CA VAL A 101 2.01 -4.71 -7.97
C VAL A 101 1.10 -5.85 -8.42
N GLN A 102 1.02 -6.13 -9.72
CA GLN A 102 0.31 -7.30 -10.22
C GLN A 102 1.01 -8.61 -9.81
N GLU A 103 0.23 -9.66 -9.64
CA GLU A 103 0.70 -11.02 -9.50
C GLU A 103 0.97 -11.64 -10.87
N GLY A 104 2.11 -12.30 -11.06
CA GLY A 104 2.41 -13.02 -12.30
C GLY A 104 2.92 -12.16 -13.46
N ALA A 105 3.41 -12.84 -14.49
CA ALA A 105 4.02 -12.25 -15.68
C ALA A 105 2.99 -12.01 -16.80
N GLY A 106 3.31 -11.06 -17.68
CA GLY A 106 2.51 -10.75 -18.86
C GLY A 106 1.29 -9.87 -18.58
N ASP A 107 0.37 -9.84 -19.56
CA ASP A 107 -0.91 -9.16 -19.46
C ASP A 107 -1.83 -9.87 -18.45
N PRO A 108 -2.29 -9.20 -17.38
CA PRO A 108 -3.23 -9.78 -16.42
C PRO A 108 -4.51 -10.32 -17.07
N PHE A 109 -4.97 -9.74 -18.17
CA PHE A 109 -6.19 -10.18 -18.86
C PHE A 109 -5.99 -11.40 -19.77
N SER A 110 -4.75 -11.68 -20.16
CA SER A 110 -4.41 -12.70 -21.16
C SER A 110 -3.30 -13.62 -20.66
N ARG A 111 -3.37 -14.07 -19.40
CA ARG A 111 -2.30 -14.90 -18.84
C ARG A 111 -2.14 -16.20 -19.62
N GLY A 112 -0.93 -16.44 -20.11
CA GLY A 112 -0.60 -17.63 -20.89
C GLY A 112 -0.99 -17.55 -22.37
N PHE A 113 -1.55 -16.44 -22.83
CA PHE A 113 -1.95 -16.24 -24.23
C PHE A 113 -1.50 -14.86 -24.76
N PRO A 114 -1.17 -14.75 -26.05
CA PRO A 114 -0.95 -13.45 -26.69
C PRO A 114 -2.21 -12.56 -26.63
N SER A 115 -2.02 -11.26 -26.42
CA SER A 115 -3.09 -10.25 -26.44
C SER A 115 -3.21 -9.65 -27.84
N PHE A 116 -4.38 -9.72 -28.46
CA PHE A 116 -4.56 -9.43 -29.90
C PHE A 116 -5.36 -8.16 -30.20
N THR A 117 -6.22 -7.71 -29.30
CA THR A 117 -7.25 -6.70 -29.61
C THR A 117 -6.92 -5.31 -29.11
N GLY A 118 -5.81 -5.13 -28.38
CA GLY A 118 -5.44 -3.86 -27.74
C GLY A 118 -6.48 -3.32 -26.75
N ARG A 119 -7.52 -4.11 -26.45
CA ARG A 119 -8.66 -3.73 -25.62
C ARG A 119 -8.76 -4.69 -24.46
N SER A 120 -8.64 -4.17 -23.24
CA SER A 120 -8.86 -4.95 -22.04
C SER A 120 -10.34 -5.35 -21.92
N PRO A 121 -10.63 -6.61 -21.54
CA PRO A 121 -11.95 -7.02 -21.07
C PRO A 121 -12.49 -6.09 -19.96
N PRO A 122 -13.82 -5.93 -19.85
CA PRO A 122 -14.41 -5.19 -18.74
C PRO A 122 -14.20 -5.93 -17.42
N GLY A 123 -13.96 -5.18 -16.34
CA GLY A 123 -13.78 -5.71 -14.98
C GLY A 123 -12.36 -5.58 -14.43
N THR A 124 -12.17 -6.00 -13.18
CA THR A 124 -10.86 -5.97 -12.52
C THR A 124 -9.99 -7.14 -13.04
N PRO A 125 -8.75 -6.88 -13.46
CA PRO A 125 -7.87 -7.94 -13.93
C PRO A 125 -7.53 -8.91 -12.79
N PRO A 126 -7.38 -10.22 -13.07
CA PRO A 126 -7.01 -11.18 -12.03
C PRO A 126 -5.60 -10.92 -11.50
N GLY A 127 -5.41 -11.13 -10.21
CA GLY A 127 -4.13 -10.96 -9.51
C GLY A 127 -3.68 -9.52 -9.35
N VAL A 128 -4.62 -8.58 -9.34
CA VAL A 128 -4.40 -7.17 -9.07
C VAL A 128 -4.86 -6.87 -7.63
N PRO A 129 -4.10 -6.08 -6.84
CA PRO A 129 -4.48 -5.78 -5.46
C PRO A 129 -5.79 -4.97 -5.40
N PRO A 130 -6.77 -5.36 -4.56
CA PRO A 130 -8.04 -4.63 -4.39
C PRO A 130 -7.90 -3.36 -3.55
N ILE A 131 -6.67 -2.98 -3.18
CA ILE A 131 -6.38 -1.84 -2.32
C ILE A 131 -5.52 -0.82 -3.07
N PRO A 132 -5.65 0.46 -2.73
CA PRO A 132 -4.69 1.46 -3.17
C PRO A 132 -3.30 1.19 -2.60
N ALA A 133 -2.28 1.41 -3.42
CA ALA A 133 -0.87 1.39 -3.04
C ALA A 133 -0.14 2.55 -3.72
N HIS A 134 0.77 3.18 -2.98
CA HIS A 134 1.56 4.28 -3.52
C HIS A 134 3.00 4.23 -2.98
N PRO A 135 4.02 4.34 -3.86
CA PRO A 135 5.40 4.39 -3.43
C PRO A 135 5.73 5.79 -2.91
N ILE A 136 6.58 5.86 -1.88
CA ILE A 136 7.03 7.14 -1.32
C ILE A 136 8.55 7.16 -1.14
N SER A 137 9.10 8.37 -1.20
CA SER A 137 10.51 8.61 -0.92
C SER A 137 10.87 8.23 0.52
N ALA A 138 12.13 7.89 0.74
CA ALA A 138 12.64 7.62 2.08
C ALA A 138 12.50 8.83 3.02
N ASN A 139 12.58 10.05 2.48
CA ASN A 139 12.42 11.29 3.23
C ASN A 139 10.97 11.45 3.71
N THR A 140 9.99 11.24 2.81
CA THR A 140 8.56 11.24 3.15
C THR A 140 8.24 10.16 4.18
N ALA A 141 8.81 8.96 4.04
CA ALA A 141 8.62 7.86 5.00
C ALA A 141 9.20 8.20 6.37
N ALA A 142 10.38 8.84 6.44
CA ALA A 142 10.99 9.26 7.68
C ALA A 142 10.14 10.31 8.40
N LYS A 143 9.55 11.27 7.67
CA LYS A 143 8.58 12.22 8.23
C LYS A 143 7.37 11.51 8.83
N LEU A 144 6.74 10.59 8.08
CA LEU A 144 5.60 9.80 8.56
C LEU A 144 5.91 9.00 9.83
N LEU A 145 7.08 8.38 9.92
CA LEU A 145 7.51 7.64 11.11
C LEU A 145 7.73 8.55 12.32
N ARG A 146 8.20 9.78 12.12
CA ARG A 146 8.32 10.76 13.21
C ARG A 146 6.96 11.13 13.79
N TYR A 147 5.96 11.33 12.95
CA TYR A 147 4.59 11.62 13.39
C TYR A 147 3.92 10.42 14.08
N GLY A 148 4.01 9.23 13.49
CA GLY A 148 3.41 8.02 14.05
C GLY A 148 4.06 7.55 15.37
N GLY A 149 5.31 7.94 15.63
CA GLY A 149 6.04 7.61 16.85
C GLY A 149 5.78 8.53 18.06
N GLY A 150 4.84 9.48 17.95
CA GLY A 150 4.58 10.47 19.01
C GLY A 150 5.51 11.69 18.99
N GLY A 151 6.32 11.84 17.93
CA GLY A 151 7.08 13.07 17.70
C GLY A 151 6.16 14.10 17.06
N THR A 152 5.67 15.06 17.85
CA THR A 152 5.07 16.26 17.30
C THR A 152 6.06 16.94 16.33
N PRO A 153 5.59 17.45 15.17
CA PRO A 153 6.41 18.34 14.36
C PRO A 153 6.83 19.53 15.23
N LYS A 154 8.13 19.83 15.27
CA LYS A 154 8.63 21.13 15.70
C LYS A 154 8.58 22.11 14.53
#